data_AF-A0AAX2RKJ1-F1
#
_entry.id   AF-A0AAX2RKJ1-F1
#
_cell.length_a   1.000
_cell.length_b   1.000
_cell.length_c   1.000
_cell.angle_alpha   90.00
_cell.angle_beta   90.00
_cell.angle_gamma   90.00
#
_symmetry.space_group_name_H-M   'P 1'
#
loop_
_entity.id
_entity.type
_entity.pdbx_description
1 polymer ?
#
loop_
_entity_poly.entity_id
_entity_poly.type
_entity_poly.pdbx_seq_one_letter_code
_entity_poly.pdbx_strand_id
1 'polypeptide(L)' 'MALDDNIELVRELQQTGRHLARLAGYMSIGVQPSRENMVNAQRWFNSASEKLEPVLQEVEASKASQRFRQAFKG' A
#
# COMPACT_ATOMS: atom_id res chain seq x y z
N MET A 1 -11.79 9.52 6.07
CA MET A 1 -11.03 10.20 4.99
C MET A 1 -11.91 10.35 3.76
N ALA A 2 -11.63 11.30 2.87
CA ALA A 2 -12.36 11.39 1.61
C ALA A 2 -11.94 10.24 0.69
N LEU A 3 -12.82 9.83 -0.24
CA LEU A 3 -12.52 8.78 -1.23
C LEU A 3 -11.26 9.13 -2.04
N ASP A 4 -11.07 10.41 -2.35
CA ASP A 4 -9.93 10.91 -3.11
C ASP A 4 -8.61 10.72 -2.35
N ASP A 5 -8.59 10.99 -1.03
CA ASP A 5 -7.41 10.77 -0.18
C ASP A 5 -7.01 9.28 -0.18
N ASN A 6 -8.00 8.39 -0.11
CA ASN A 6 -7.75 6.94 -0.14
C ASN A 6 -7.18 6.49 -1.49
N ILE A 7 -7.67 7.06 -2.59
CA ILE A 7 -7.13 6.78 -3.94
C ILE A 7 -5.69 7.26 -4.03
N GLU A 8 -5.38 8.42 -3.47
CA GLU A 8 -4.02 8.97 -3.45
C GLU A 8 -3.06 8.07 -2.65
N LEU A 9 -3.46 7.60 -1.47
CA LEU A 9 -2.67 6.65 -0.69
C LEU A 9 -2.37 5.35 -1.44
N VAL A 10 -3.36 4.80 -2.16
CA VAL A 10 -3.15 3.60 -2.98
C VAL A 10 -2.19 3.88 -4.14
N ARG A 11 -2.25 5.07 -4.75
CA ARG A 11 -1.30 5.48 -5.79
C ARG A 11 0.12 5.64 -5.23
N GLU A 12 0.28 6.22 -4.06
CA GLU A 12 1.58 6.31 -3.37
C GLU A 12 2.15 4.91 -3.11
N LEU A 13 1.35 3.98 -2.57
CA LEU A 13 1.79 2.60 -2.36
C LEU A 13 2.21 1.93 -3.67
N GLN A 14 1.44 2.12 -4.76
CA GLN A 14 1.79 1.58 -6.06
C GLN A 14 3.12 2.13 -6.58
N GLN A 15 3.36 3.44 -6.44
CA GLN A 15 4.60 4.08 -6.88
C GLN A 15 5.81 3.59 -6.09
N THR A 16 5.69 3.49 -4.77
CA THR A 16 6.78 3.00 -3.90
C THR A 16 7.08 1.53 -4.15
N GLY A 17 6.06 0.70 -4.37
CA GLY A 17 6.22 -0.69 -4.78
C GLY A 17 6.93 -0.84 -6.13
N ARG A 18 6.62 0.00 -7.13
CA ARG A 18 7.36 0.02 -8.40
C ARG A 18 8.82 0.39 -8.22
N HIS A 19 9.11 1.34 -7.32
CA HIS A 19 10.48 1.74 -7.04
C HIS A 19 11.26 0.57 -6.40
N LEU A 20 10.69 -0.11 -5.41
CA LEU A 20 11.28 -1.32 -4.82
C LEU A 20 11.51 -2.42 -5.85
N ALA A 21 10.53 -2.70 -6.72
CA ALA A 21 10.66 -3.70 -7.77
C ALA A 21 11.81 -3.36 -8.74
N ARG A 22 12.02 -2.08 -9.06
CA ARG A 22 13.14 -1.64 -9.89
C ARG A 22 14.48 -1.86 -9.18
N LEU A 23 14.59 -1.52 -7.88
CA LEU A 23 15.81 -1.77 -7.10
C LEU A 23 16.13 -3.26 -7.01
N ALA A 24 15.11 -4.10 -6.79
CA ALA A 24 15.26 -5.55 -6.83
C ALA A 24 15.73 -6.06 -8.20
N GLY A 25 15.20 -5.48 -9.29
CA GLY A 25 15.64 -5.79 -10.66
C GLY A 25 17.10 -5.40 -10.93
N TYR A 26 17.61 -4.32 -10.34
CA TYR A 26 19.04 -4.01 -10.42
C TYR A 26 19.89 -5.03 -9.64
N MET A 27 19.46 -5.37 -8.42
CA MET A 27 20.18 -6.36 -7.60
C MET A 27 20.22 -7.74 -8.27
N SER A 28 19.17 -8.15 -8.99
CA SER A 28 19.14 -9.45 -9.67
C SER A 28 20.14 -9.56 -10.84
N ILE A 29 20.57 -8.44 -11.41
CA ILE A 29 21.61 -8.39 -12.46
C ILE A 29 22.99 -8.01 -11.90
N GLY A 30 23.18 -8.04 -10.58
CA GLY A 30 24.45 -7.73 -9.92
C GLY A 30 24.75 -6.24 -9.77
N VAL A 31 23.79 -5.36 -10.08
CA VAL A 31 23.93 -3.92 -9.86
C VAL A 31 23.46 -3.57 -8.46
N GLN A 32 24.37 -3.08 -7.62
CA GLN A 32 24.05 -2.69 -6.25
C GLN A 32 23.47 -1.26 -6.22
N PRO A 33 22.22 -1.07 -5.77
CA PRO A 33 21.67 0.27 -5.61
C PRO A 33 22.37 1.04 -4.49
N SER A 34 22.38 2.37 -4.58
CA SER A 34 22.95 3.21 -3.53
C SER A 34 22.22 3.00 -2.19
N ARG A 35 22.95 3.17 -1.08
CA ARG A 35 22.37 3.12 0.27
C ARG A 35 21.20 4.10 0.41
N GLU A 36 21.33 5.29 -0.17
CA GLU A 36 20.28 6.31 -0.16
C GLU A 36 19.01 5.84 -0.87
N ASN A 37 19.14 5.24 -2.06
CA ASN A 37 18.00 4.70 -2.80
C ASN A 37 17.27 3.62 -1.99
N MET A 38 18.03 2.72 -1.34
CA MET A 38 17.44 1.68 -0.49
C MET A 38 16.72 2.25 0.73
N VAL A 39 17.32 3.22 1.42
CA VAL A 39 16.71 3.88 2.59
C VAL A 39 15.46 4.66 2.20
N ASN A 40 15.49 5.38 1.09
CA ASN A 40 14.34 6.14 0.59
C ASN A 40 13.21 5.20 0.19
N ALA A 41 13.51 4.11 -0.54
CA ALA A 41 12.51 3.11 -0.92
C ALA A 41 11.83 2.48 0.30
N GLN A 42 12.62 2.10 1.32
CA GLN A 42 12.11 1.57 2.57
C GLN A 42 11.22 2.59 3.29
N ARG A 43 11.70 3.83 3.44
CA ARG A 43 10.96 4.91 4.11
C ARG A 43 9.62 5.18 3.43
N TRP A 44 9.61 5.33 2.11
CA TRP A 44 8.39 5.64 1.38
C TRP A 44 7.39 4.48 1.43
N PHE A 45 7.86 3.24 1.28
CA PHE A 45 7.00 2.07 1.36
C PHE A 45 6.37 1.89 2.75
N ASN A 46 7.17 2.03 3.81
CA ASN A 46 6.67 1.95 5.18
C ASN A 46 5.63 3.03 5.46
N SER A 47 5.92 4.28 5.08
CA SER A 47 4.99 5.39 5.29
C SER A 47 3.67 5.21 4.53
N ALA A 48 3.72 4.76 3.27
CA ALA A 48 2.51 4.48 2.50
C ALA A 48 1.70 3.33 3.11
N SER A 49 2.38 2.27 3.58
CA SER A 49 1.73 1.11 4.20
C SER A 49 1.07 1.46 5.53
N GLU A 50 1.75 2.20 6.41
CA GLU A 50 1.22 2.65 7.69
C GLU A 50 -0.04 3.52 7.53
N LYS A 51 -0.05 4.40 6.53
CA LYS A 51 -1.23 5.25 6.24
C LYS A 51 -2.39 4.46 5.64
N LEU A 52 -2.11 3.40 4.89
CA LEU A 52 -3.14 2.59 4.23
C LEU A 52 -3.81 1.59 5.18
N GLU A 53 -3.09 1.13 6.22
CA GLU A 53 -3.60 0.18 7.21
C GLU A 53 -4.99 0.54 7.80
N PRO A 54 -5.22 1.76 8.35
CA PRO A 54 -6.54 2.12 8.88
C PRO A 54 -7.63 2.14 7.80
N VAL A 55 -7.29 2.53 6.57
CA VAL A 55 -8.23 2.53 5.43
C VAL A 55 -8.67 1.10 5.09
N LEU A 56 -7.74 0.15 5.10
CA LEU A 56 -8.05 -1.26 4.87
C LEU A 56 -8.97 -1.81 5.97
N GLN A 57 -8.67 -1.51 7.24
CA GLN A 57 -9.49 -1.93 8.37
C GLN A 57 -10.93 -1.39 8.28
N GLU A 58 -11.10 -0.12 7.92
CA GLU A 58 -12.43 0.48 7.69
C GLU A 58 -13.19 -0.23 6.56
N VAL A 59 -12.52 -0.51 5.44
CA VAL A 59 -13.13 -1.22 4.30
C VAL A 59 -13.53 -2.64 4.68
N GLU A 60 -12.69 -3.36 5.43
CA GLU A 60 -12.98 -4.71 5.90
C GLU A 60 -14.16 -4.74 6.88
N ALA A 61 -14.21 -3.80 7.83
CA ALA A 61 -15.33 -3.65 8.76
C ALA A 61 -16.63 -3.32 8.04
N SER A 62 -16.58 -2.46 7.02
CA SER A 62 -17.73 -2.12 6.18
C SER A 62 -18.23 -3.34 5.38
N LYS A 63 -17.33 -4.10 4.75
CA LYS A 63 -17.67 -5.35 4.04
C LYS A 63 -18.31 -6.38 4.97
N ALA A 64 -17.77 -6.57 6.18
CA ALA A 64 -18.34 -7.47 7.17
C ALA A 64 -19.78 -7.05 7.55
N SER A 65 -19.98 -5.76 7.77
CA SER A 65 -21.30 -5.19 8.09
C SER A 65 -22.33 -5.33 6.96
N GLN A 66 -21.90 -5.22 5.70
CA GLN A 66 -22.74 -5.45 4.53
C GLN A 66 -23.14 -6.93 4.38
N ARG A 67 -22.20 -7.85 4.60
CA ARG A 67 -22.47 -9.30 4.58
C ARG A 67 -23.49 -9.71 5.65
N PHE A 68 -23.35 -9.20 6.88
CA PHE A 68 -24.33 -9.44 7.94
C PHE A 68 -25.73 -8.94 7.57
N ARG A 69 -25.85 -7.74 6.98
CA ARG A 69 -27.14 -7.21 6.51
C ARG A 69 -27.78 -8.03 5.40
N GLN A 70 -27.00 -8.66 4.52
CA GLN A 70 -27.53 -9.57 3.51
C GLN A 70 -28.02 -10.89 4.12
N ALA A 71 -27.29 -11.46 5.09
CA ALA A 71 -27.65 -12.72 5.73
C ALA A 71 -28.94 -12.64 6.57
N PHE A 72 -29.25 -11.48 7.17
CA PHE A 72 -30.46 -11.28 7.97
C PHE A 72 -31.72 -10.89 7.16
N LYS A 73 -31.59 -10.68 5.85
CA LYS A 73 -32.71 -10.33 4.95
C LYS A 73 -33.19 -11.49 4.06
N GLY A 74 -32.66 -12.69 4.24
CA GLY A 74 -33.13 -13.94 3.62
C GLY A 74 -33.78 -14.85 4.65
#